data_AF-A0A3B0QXG1-F1
#
_entry.id   AF-A0A3B0QXG1-F1
#
_cell.length_a   1.000
_cell.length_b   1.000
_cell.length_c   1.000
_cell.angle_alpha   90.00
_cell.angle_beta   90.00
_cell.angle_gamma   90.00
#
_symmetry.space_group_name_H-M   'P 1'
#
loop_
_entity.id
_entity.type
_entity.pdbx_description
1 polymer ?
#
loop_
_entity_poly.entity_id
_entity_poly.type
_entity_poly.pdbx_seq_one_letter_code
_entity_poly.pdbx_strand_id
1 'polypeptide(L)'
;AGDYYLTITESKKFTHDDGSFHYKKHKIYLYKEDFSEFSEILNKATDFIVNEKGQEVISERHQKDYHKPSEIESNGSSSTNENSAESFTDISFDDI
;
A
#
# COMPACT_ATOMS: atom_id res chain seq x y z
N ALA A 1 14.28 10.73 -25.45
CA ALA A 1 14.79 10.00 -24.28
C ALA A 1 13.59 9.37 -23.59
N GLY A 2 13.61 8.06 -23.36
CA GLY A 2 12.49 7.27 -22.84
C GLY A 2 12.78 6.76 -21.43
N ASP A 3 13.32 7.63 -20.57
CA ASP A 3 13.64 7.26 -19.20
C ASP A 3 12.37 7.21 -18.35
N TYR A 4 12.26 6.15 -17.56
CA TYR A 4 11.17 5.93 -16.61
C TYR A 4 11.50 6.60 -15.27
N TYR A 5 10.48 7.10 -14.59
CA TYR A 5 10.56 7.61 -13.22
C TYR A 5 9.49 6.94 -12.36
N LEU A 6 9.71 6.92 -11.05
CA LEU A 6 8.76 6.38 -10.09
C LEU A 6 8.07 7.53 -9.35
N THR A 7 6.76 7.40 -9.13
CA THR A 7 6.01 8.30 -8.26
C THR A 7 5.42 7.50 -7.11
N ILE A 8 5.69 7.91 -5.88
CA ILE A 8 5.13 7.32 -4.67
C ILE A 8 4.17 8.34 -4.05
N THR A 9 2.93 7.93 -3.81
CA THR A 9 1.91 8.80 -3.17
C THR A 9 1.31 8.13 -1.95
N GLU A 10 1.18 8.90 -0.87
CA GLU A 10 0.43 8.52 0.33
C GLU A 10 -0.69 9.54 0.55
N SER A 11 -1.91 9.08 0.85
CA SER A 11 -2.99 9.96 1.28
C SER A 11 -3.42 9.56 2.68
N LYS A 12 -3.14 10.44 3.65
CA LYS A 12 -3.49 10.22 5.05
C LYS A 12 -4.77 10.96 5.40
N LYS A 13 -5.79 10.23 5.85
CA LYS A 13 -7.03 10.81 6.39
C LYS A 13 -6.77 11.31 7.81
N PHE A 14 -7.18 12.54 8.09
CA PHE A 14 -7.20 13.15 9.40
C PHE A 14 -8.65 13.40 9.77
N THR A 15 -9.10 12.80 10.86
CA THR A 15 -10.43 13.02 11.45
C THR A 15 -10.26 13.91 12.67
N HIS A 16 -11.11 14.92 12.80
CA HIS A 16 -11.16 15.78 13.98
C HIS A 16 -12.28 15.34 14.93
N ASP A 17 -12.24 15.83 16.17
CA ASP A 17 -13.19 15.48 17.23
C ASP A 17 -14.65 15.88 16.89
N ASP A 18 -14.83 16.86 16.00
CA ASP A 18 -16.14 17.29 15.48
C ASP A 18 -16.71 16.39 14.38
N GLY A 19 -16.00 15.31 14.03
CA GLY A 19 -16.39 14.37 12.98
C GLY A 19 -16.02 14.81 11.57
N SER A 20 -15.48 16.03 11.39
CA SER A 20 -14.94 16.46 10.10
C SER A 20 -13.68 15.67 9.75
N PHE A 21 -13.38 15.53 8.45
CA PHE A 21 -12.14 14.92 8.02
C PHE A 21 -11.54 15.61 6.79
N HIS A 22 -10.21 15.52 6.67
CA HIS A 22 -9.48 15.94 5.49
C HIS A 22 -8.41 14.91 5.12
N TYR A 23 -7.93 14.96 3.87
CA TYR A 23 -6.84 14.11 3.42
C TYR A 23 -5.59 14.95 3.18
N LYS A 24 -4.47 14.56 3.78
CA LYS A 24 -3.14 15.11 3.46
C LYS A 24 -2.47 14.17 2.47
N LYS A 25 -2.07 14.72 1.31
CA LYS A 25 -1.34 13.97 0.29
C LYS A 25 0.16 14.22 0.43
N HIS A 26 0.94 13.15 0.43
CA HIS A 26 2.38 13.15 0.27
C HIS A 26 2.70 12.57 -1.10
N LYS A 27 3.58 13.23 -1.87
CA LYS A 27 3.97 12.81 -3.22
C LYS A 27 5.47 12.96 -3.38
N ILE A 28 6.13 11.87 -3.74
CA ILE A 28 7.56 11.81 -4.02
C ILE A 28 7.73 11.42 -5.47
N TYR A 29 8.57 12.15 -6.19
CA TYR A 29 9.05 11.77 -7.52
C TYR A 29 10.48 11.29 -7.36
N LEU A 30 10.78 10.15 -7.96
CA LEU A 30 12.10 9.55 -7.95
C LEU A 30 12.54 9.34 -9.39
N TYR A 31 13.68 9.93 -9.74
CA TYR A 31 14.28 9.79 -11.05
C TYR A 31 15.40 8.75 -11.02
N LYS A 32 15.79 8.27 -12.20
CA LYS A 32 16.65 7.10 -12.38
C LYS A 32 18.01 7.25 -11.70
N GLU A 33 18.55 8.47 -11.68
CA GLU A 33 19.81 8.83 -11.01
C GLU A 33 19.79 8.55 -9.51
N ASP A 34 18.62 8.62 -8.86
CA ASP A 34 18.48 8.54 -7.41
C ASP A 34 18.10 7.13 -6.92
N PHE A 35 17.77 6.20 -7.83
CA PHE A 35 17.22 4.88 -7.48
C PHE A 35 18.14 4.08 -6.54
N SER A 36 19.45 4.11 -6.84
CA SER A 36 20.42 3.35 -6.05
C SER A 36 20.54 3.88 -4.63
N GLU A 37 20.69 5.19 -4.47
CA GLU A 37 20.86 5.82 -3.16
C GLU A 37 19.57 5.71 -2.33
N PHE A 38 18.42 5.95 -2.95
CA PHE A 38 17.12 5.81 -2.28
C PHE A 38 16.90 4.38 -1.76
N SER A 39 17.20 3.36 -2.59
CA SER A 39 17.06 1.96 -2.19
C SER A 39 18.00 1.59 -1.03
N GLU A 40 19.23 2.09 -1.04
CA GLU A 40 20.20 1.81 0.02
C GLU A 40 19.75 2.39 1.36
N ILE A 41 19.30 3.64 1.38
CA ILE A 41 18.82 4.31 2.60
C ILE A 41 17.54 3.65 3.10
N LEU A 42 16.62 3.30 2.18
CA LEU A 42 15.39 2.60 2.54
C LEU A 42 15.69 1.25 3.21
N ASN A 43 16.58 0.44 2.62
CA ASN A 43 16.97 -0.85 3.18
C ASN A 43 17.62 -0.70 4.56
N LYS A 44 18.55 0.25 4.72
CA LYS A 44 19.16 0.54 6.03
C LYS A 44 18.12 0.89 7.09
N ALA A 45 17.13 1.72 6.74
CA ALA A 45 16.06 2.11 7.65
C ALA A 45 15.17 0.92 8.02
N THR A 46 14.78 0.09 7.04
CA THR A 46 13.94 -1.09 7.29
C THR A 46 14.68 -2.15 8.11
N ASP A 47 15.94 -2.42 7.79
CA ASP A 47 16.77 -3.39 8.49
C ASP A 47 16.96 -2.99 9.95
N PHE A 48 17.20 -1.70 10.21
CA PHE A 48 17.29 -1.18 11.57
C PHE A 48 16.00 -1.47 12.37
N ILE A 49 14.84 -1.18 11.78
CA ILE A 49 13.54 -1.43 12.44
C ILE A 49 13.36 -2.91 12.75
N VAL A 50 13.63 -3.78 11.77
CA VAL A 50 13.47 -5.24 11.93
C VAL A 50 14.44 -5.79 12.98
N ASN A 51 15.69 -5.33 13.01
CA ASN A 51 16.67 -5.77 14.00
C ASN A 51 16.27 -5.38 15.43
N GLU A 52 15.69 -4.19 15.61
CA GLU A 52 15.28 -3.68 16.93
C GLU A 52 13.92 -4.21 17.41
N LYS A 53 12.98 -4.50 16.50
CA LYS A 53 11.59 -4.86 16.82
C LYS A 53 11.19 -6.28 16.44
N GLY A 54 12.07 -7.02 15.78
CA GLY A 54 11.76 -8.34 15.23
C GLY A 54 10.90 -8.26 13.97
N GLN A 55 10.57 -9.43 13.42
CA GLN A 55 9.77 -9.57 12.20
C GLN A 55 8.26 -9.73 12.49
N GLU A 56 7.86 -9.64 13.75
CA GLU A 56 6.47 -9.85 14.14
C GLU A 56 5.59 -8.68 13.66
N VAL A 57 4.60 -8.99 12.84
CA VAL A 57 3.63 -8.03 12.34
C VAL A 57 2.37 -8.10 13.19
N ILE A 58 2.20 -7.15 14.11
CA ILE A 58 1.08 -7.11 15.06
C ILE A 58 -0.18 -6.42 14.50
N SER A 59 -0.24 -6.13 13.19
CA SER A 59 -1.41 -5.45 12.64
C SER A 59 -2.57 -6.41 12.40
N GLU A 60 -3.77 -5.98 12.77
CA GLU A 60 -5.02 -6.72 12.57
C GLU A 60 -5.22 -7.17 11.11
N ARG A 61 -4.67 -6.41 10.15
CA ARG A 61 -4.72 -6.69 8.70
C ARG A 61 -3.96 -7.95 8.26
N HIS A 62 -3.02 -8.44 9.05
CA HIS A 62 -2.20 -9.62 8.73
C HIS A 62 -2.57 -10.84 9.57
N GLN A 63 -3.60 -10.75 10.42
CA GLN A 63 -4.16 -11.92 11.06
C GLN A 63 -4.88 -12.78 10.02
N LYS A 64 -4.76 -14.10 10.12
CA LYS A 64 -5.42 -15.05 9.18
C LYS A 64 -6.94 -14.86 9.10
N ASP A 65 -7.54 -14.27 10.13
CA ASP A 65 -8.97 -14.02 10.26
C ASP A 65 -9.36 -12.56 9.95
N TYR A 66 -8.49 -11.79 9.27
CA TYR A 66 -8.79 -10.41 8.89
C TYR A 66 -9.89 -10.34 7.83
N HIS A 67 -11.10 -9.99 8.25
CA HIS A 67 -12.17 -9.57 7.36
C HIS A 67 -12.05 -8.07 7.11
N LYS A 68 -11.62 -7.69 5.89
CA LYS A 68 -11.69 -6.30 5.41
C LYS A 68 -13.15 -5.85 5.55
N PRO A 69 -13.47 -4.81 6.36
CA PRO A 69 -14.82 -4.27 6.38
C PRO A 69 -15.13 -3.80 4.96
N SER A 70 -16.05 -4.50 4.32
CA SER A 70 -16.43 -4.30 2.93
C SER A 70 -16.82 -2.84 2.69
N GLU A 71 -16.07 -2.17 1.81
CA GLU A 71 -16.63 -1.05 1.06
C GLU A 71 -17.71 -1.66 0.15
N ILE A 72 -18.97 -1.36 0.50
CA ILE A 72 -20.16 -1.47 -0.35
C ILE A 72 -20.63 -2.91 -0.61
N GLU A 73 -21.72 -3.28 0.08
CA GLU A 73 -22.58 -4.38 -0.35
C GLU A 73 -23.18 -4.04 -1.72
N SER A 74 -22.65 -4.66 -2.77
CA SER A 74 -23.39 -4.92 -4.00
C SER A 74 -23.01 -6.28 -4.57
N ASN A 75 -23.88 -7.24 -4.25
CA ASN A 75 -24.20 -8.50 -4.94
C ASN A 75 -23.11 -9.51 -5.28
N GLY A 76 -23.34 -10.74 -4.81
CA GLY A 76 -23.11 -11.94 -5.59
C GLY A 76 -22.13 -12.93 -4.97
N SER A 77 -22.66 -13.78 -4.10
CA SER A 77 -21.99 -14.99 -3.63
C SER A 77 -21.56 -15.88 -4.80
N SER A 78 -20.30 -16.32 -4.83
CA SER A 78 -19.88 -17.63 -5.32
C SER A 78 -18.47 -17.95 -4.85
N SER A 79 -18.38 -18.93 -3.95
CA SER A 79 -17.18 -19.62 -3.52
C SER A 79 -16.64 -20.53 -4.61
N THR A 80 -15.36 -20.39 -4.96
CA THR A 80 -14.53 -21.48 -5.48
C THR A 80 -13.08 -21.25 -5.10
N ASN A 81 -12.52 -22.19 -4.32
CA ASN A 81 -11.08 -22.42 -4.24
C ASN A 81 -10.54 -22.67 -5.65
N GLU A 82 -9.47 -21.98 -6.04
CA GLU A 82 -8.31 -22.53 -6.75
C GLU A 82 -7.26 -21.44 -7.02
N ASN A 83 -6.00 -21.87 -6.96
CA ASN A 83 -4.76 -21.11 -7.08
C ASN A 83 -4.81 -19.96 -8.10
N SER A 84 -4.53 -18.72 -7.67
CA SER A 84 -4.20 -17.64 -8.61
C SER A 84 -3.26 -16.60 -7.98
N ALA A 85 -1.95 -16.85 -8.14
CA ALA A 85 -0.92 -15.82 -8.06
C ALA A 85 -1.03 -14.77 -9.21
N GLU A 86 -2.08 -14.86 -10.02
CA GLU A 86 -2.33 -14.08 -11.23
C GLU A 86 -3.32 -12.91 -11.01
N SER A 87 -3.97 -12.78 -9.84
CA SER A 87 -4.98 -11.71 -9.61
C SER A 87 -4.42 -10.38 -9.08
N PHE A 88 -3.09 -10.22 -9.01
CA PHE A 88 -2.45 -8.98 -8.56
C PHE A 88 -2.17 -7.95 -9.66
N THR A 89 -2.47 -8.26 -10.93
CA THR A 89 -2.17 -7.37 -12.07
C THR A 89 -3.38 -6.93 -12.89
N ASP A 90 -4.60 -7.20 -12.45
CA ASP A 90 -5.80 -6.75 -13.17
C ASP A 90 -6.42 -5.52 -12.49
N ILE A 91 -5.76 -4.38 -12.69
CA ILE A 91 -6.29 -3.06 -12.34
C ILE A 91 -6.83 -2.44 -13.64
N SER A 92 -8.15 -2.40 -13.80
CA SER A 92 -8.80 -1.66 -14.88
C SER A 92 -8.94 -0.18 -14.51
N PHE A 93 -8.39 0.71 -15.34
CA PHE A 93 -8.53 2.15 -15.23
C PHE A 93 -9.48 2.67 -16.31
N ASP A 94 -10.75 2.30 -16.20
CA ASP A 94 -11.79 2.81 -17.11
C ASP A 94 -12.42 4.14 -16.64
N ASP A 95 -12.00 4.67 -15.49
CA ASP A 95 -12.47 5.97 -14.95
C ASP A 95 -11.31 6.85 -14.45
N ILE A 96 -10.36 7.20 -15.33
CA ILE A 96 -9.45 8.35 -15.14
C ILE A 96 -9.41 9.25 -16.37
#